data_AF-A0A822FT16-F1
#
_entry.id   AF-A0A822FT16-F1
#
_cell.length_a   1.000
_cell.length_b   1.000
_cell.length_c   1.000
_cell.angle_alpha   90.00
_cell.angle_beta   90.00
_cell.angle_gamma   90.00
#
_symmetry.space_group_name_H-M   'P 1'
#
loop_
_entity.id
_entity.type
_entity.pdbx_description
1 polymer ?
#
loop_
_entity_poly.entity_id
_entity_poly.type
_entity_poly.pdbx_seq_one_letter_code
_entity_poly.pdbx_strand_id
1 'polypeptide(L)'
;LDDDSKIFGRWFNVFDEMRLKNAVYFANNIDIDLEEQLPGTMKMKTVTSDYIQQYNIKPKQLDMLNNAFNNKTVWNYYNNFEVSKVEFFRRKEIRHWIDAIDSTHGIFKYRWGDAVLRYLTLALFAEKREVLHRPDYSLPYCHKCP
;
A
#
# COMPACT_ATOMS: atom_id res chain seq x y z
N LEU A 1 0.98 -9.62 10.49
CA LEU A 1 2.31 -9.63 11.11
C LEU A 1 2.95 -10.91 10.64
N ASP A 2 4.07 -10.79 9.94
CA ASP A 2 4.81 -11.93 9.44
C ASP A 2 5.52 -12.67 10.58
N ASP A 3 5.91 -13.91 10.33
CA ASP A 3 6.40 -14.87 11.31
C ASP A 3 7.80 -14.55 11.86
N ASP A 4 8.63 -13.85 11.08
CA ASP A 4 9.97 -13.35 11.44
C ASP A 4 9.97 -11.88 11.89
N SER A 5 8.79 -11.33 12.20
CA SER A 5 8.63 -9.97 12.68
C SER A 5 8.50 -9.88 14.20
N LYS A 6 9.14 -8.86 14.78
CA LYS A 6 9.11 -8.58 16.22
C LYS A 6 8.59 -7.15 16.46
N ILE A 7 7.59 -7.05 17.33
CA ILE A 7 7.14 -5.78 17.92
C ILE A 7 7.88 -5.59 19.24
N PHE A 8 8.53 -4.44 19.42
CA PHE A 8 9.29 -4.15 20.64
C PHE A 8 8.59 -3.11 21.52
N GLY A 9 8.98 -3.10 22.79
CA GLY A 9 8.49 -2.14 23.77
C GLY A 9 6.98 -2.25 23.99
N ARG A 10 6.38 -1.17 24.48
CA ARG A 10 4.95 -1.09 24.73
C ARG A 10 4.31 -0.15 23.72
N TRP A 11 3.47 -0.69 22.86
CA TRP A 11 2.66 0.10 21.95
C TRP A 11 1.35 0.49 22.65
N PHE A 12 0.82 1.66 22.28
CA PHE A 12 -0.58 1.96 22.59
C PHE A 12 -1.50 1.07 21.75
N ASN A 13 -2.80 1.08 22.06
CA ASN A 13 -3.77 0.35 21.25
C ASN A 13 -3.95 1.03 19.88
N VAL A 14 -3.25 0.52 18.88
CA VAL A 14 -3.31 1.05 17.50
C VAL A 14 -4.74 1.00 16.95
N PHE A 15 -5.56 0.03 17.34
CA PHE A 15 -6.96 -0.03 16.91
C PHE A 15 -7.81 1.09 17.51
N ASP A 16 -7.56 1.49 18.76
CA ASP A 16 -8.23 2.66 19.36
C ASP A 16 -7.81 3.93 18.61
N GLU A 17 -6.52 4.11 18.35
CA GLU A 17 -6.00 5.29 17.65
C GLU A 17 -6.56 5.41 16.23
N MET A 18 -6.61 4.29 15.48
CA MET A 18 -7.24 4.26 14.16
C MET A 18 -8.73 4.62 14.22
N ARG A 19 -9.46 4.13 15.24
CA ARG A 19 -10.87 4.52 15.43
C ARG A 19 -11.01 6.00 15.74
N LEU A 20 -10.19 6.55 16.64
CA LEU A 20 -10.21 7.96 17.03
C LEU A 20 -9.93 8.91 15.86
N LYS A 21 -8.98 8.55 14.99
CA LYS A 21 -8.62 9.35 13.81
C LYS A 21 -9.44 9.02 12.56
N ASN A 22 -10.37 8.08 12.66
CA ASN A 22 -11.09 7.51 11.51
C ASN A 22 -10.14 7.06 10.39
N ALA A 23 -9.02 6.43 10.77
CA ALA A 23 -8.04 5.90 9.85
C ALA A 23 -8.51 4.58 9.23
N VAL A 24 -8.10 4.34 7.99
CA VAL A 24 -8.34 3.10 7.24
C VAL A 24 -7.12 2.22 7.15
N TYR A 25 -5.93 2.80 7.38
CA TYR A 25 -4.66 2.09 7.27
C TYR A 25 -3.62 2.66 8.24
N PHE A 26 -2.92 1.76 8.93
CA PHE A 26 -1.74 2.06 9.73
C PHE A 26 -0.54 1.41 9.06
N ALA A 27 0.17 2.22 8.28
CA ALA A 27 1.32 1.83 7.49
C ALA A 27 2.57 1.64 8.35
N ASN A 28 3.41 0.71 7.94
CA ASN A 28 4.80 0.64 8.38
C ASN A 28 5.67 1.66 7.62
N ASN A 29 6.97 1.39 7.50
CA ASN A 29 7.87 2.15 6.64
C ASN A 29 7.49 2.03 5.16
N ILE A 30 7.88 3.03 4.39
CA ILE A 30 7.99 2.92 2.95
C ILE A 30 9.18 2.03 2.63
N ASP A 31 9.01 1.17 1.63
CA ASP A 31 10.10 0.43 1.01
C ASP A 31 10.08 0.66 -0.51
N ILE A 32 11.17 0.29 -1.18
CA ILE A 32 11.39 0.59 -2.59
C ILE A 32 11.84 -0.69 -3.30
N ASP A 33 11.00 -1.16 -4.22
CA ASP A 33 11.38 -2.22 -5.15
C ASP A 33 12.19 -1.64 -6.30
N LEU A 34 13.18 -2.41 -6.76
CA LEU A 34 13.97 -2.09 -7.94
C LEU A 34 13.47 -2.89 -9.14
N GLU A 35 13.16 -2.22 -10.25
CA GLU A 35 12.68 -2.87 -11.47
C GLU A 35 13.70 -3.88 -12.03
N GLU A 36 14.99 -3.66 -11.82
CA GLU A 36 16.05 -4.60 -12.23
C GLU A 36 16.02 -5.92 -11.44
N GLN A 37 15.46 -5.92 -10.22
CA GLN A 37 15.33 -7.10 -9.36
C GLN A 37 13.96 -7.78 -9.51
N LEU A 38 12.90 -6.99 -9.68
CA LEU A 38 11.52 -7.45 -9.86
C LEU A 38 10.94 -6.91 -11.18
N PRO A 39 11.44 -7.42 -12.33
CA PRO A 39 11.09 -6.89 -13.64
C PRO A 39 9.61 -7.12 -13.96
N GLY A 40 8.98 -6.07 -14.49
CA GLY A 40 7.57 -6.03 -14.83
C GLY A 40 6.71 -5.31 -13.80
N THR A 41 7.23 -4.92 -12.64
CA THR A 41 6.46 -4.15 -11.63
C THR A 41 6.08 -2.78 -12.18
N MET A 42 6.97 -2.13 -12.94
CA MET A 42 6.70 -0.87 -13.62
C MET A 42 5.54 -0.93 -14.64
N LYS A 43 5.16 -2.12 -15.13
CA LYS A 43 3.98 -2.25 -16.01
C LYS A 43 2.68 -1.91 -15.27
N MET A 44 2.65 -2.04 -13.94
CA MET A 44 1.50 -1.63 -13.13
C MET A 44 1.25 -0.12 -13.23
N LYS A 45 2.28 0.71 -13.54
CA LYS A 45 2.12 2.14 -13.79
C LYS A 45 1.17 2.43 -14.94
N THR A 46 1.35 1.74 -16.07
CA THR A 46 0.51 1.87 -17.26
C THR A 46 -0.91 1.42 -16.95
N VAL A 47 -1.08 0.24 -16.35
CA VAL A 47 -2.40 -0.29 -15.96
C VAL A 47 -3.13 0.66 -15.01
N THR A 48 -2.42 1.25 -14.04
CA THR A 48 -2.99 2.22 -13.11
C THR A 48 -3.45 3.48 -13.84
N SER A 49 -2.64 3.99 -14.77
CA SER A 49 -2.94 5.19 -15.54
C SER A 49 -4.13 4.96 -16.48
N ASP A 50 -4.18 3.81 -17.15
CA ASP A 50 -5.28 3.43 -18.02
C ASP A 50 -6.58 3.26 -17.22
N TYR A 51 -6.52 2.62 -16.05
CA TYR A 51 -7.66 2.50 -15.14
C TYR A 51 -8.18 3.87 -14.67
N ILE A 52 -7.28 4.78 -14.29
CA ILE A 52 -7.65 6.15 -13.87
C ILE A 52 -8.40 6.86 -15.01
N GLN A 53 -7.86 6.79 -16.23
CA GLN A 53 -8.46 7.45 -17.39
C GLN A 53 -9.80 6.81 -17.78
N GLN A 54 -9.84 5.49 -17.90
CA GLN A 54 -11.03 4.74 -18.34
C GLN A 54 -12.22 4.95 -17.41
N TYR A 55 -12.00 4.97 -16.10
CA TYR A 55 -13.06 5.07 -15.10
C TYR A 55 -13.17 6.46 -14.47
N ASN A 56 -12.45 7.46 -15.00
CA ASN A 56 -12.43 8.84 -14.53
C ASN A 56 -12.19 8.94 -13.00
N ILE A 57 -11.24 8.15 -12.50
CA ILE A 57 -10.90 8.11 -11.08
C ILE A 57 -10.20 9.41 -10.72
N LYS A 58 -10.57 10.00 -9.58
CA LYS A 58 -9.86 11.14 -8.99
C LYS A 58 -9.03 10.63 -7.82
N PRO A 59 -7.70 10.48 -7.97
CA PRO A 59 -6.85 9.99 -6.89
C PRO A 59 -6.98 10.87 -5.65
N LYS A 60 -7.14 10.23 -4.48
CA LYS A 60 -7.24 10.94 -3.19
C LYS A 60 -5.91 11.50 -2.71
N GLN A 61 -4.79 10.93 -3.17
CA GLN A 61 -3.44 11.38 -2.84
C GLN A 61 -2.57 11.39 -4.10
N LEU A 62 -2.68 12.47 -4.88
CA LEU A 62 -1.97 12.60 -6.16
C LEU A 62 -0.44 12.55 -6.00
N ASP A 63 0.11 13.17 -4.96
CA ASP A 63 1.55 13.14 -4.69
C ASP A 63 2.06 11.72 -4.43
N MET A 64 1.29 10.93 -3.68
CA MET A 64 1.61 9.53 -3.39
C MET A 64 1.61 8.70 -4.68
N LEU A 65 0.61 8.89 -5.55
CA LEU A 65 0.52 8.24 -6.85
C LEU A 65 1.69 8.63 -7.78
N ASN A 66 2.03 9.92 -7.86
CA ASN A 66 3.12 10.42 -8.70
C ASN A 66 4.48 9.87 -8.26
N ASN A 67 4.68 9.71 -6.95
CA ASN A 67 5.90 9.16 -6.38
C ASN A 67 5.96 7.62 -6.44
N ALA A 68 4.83 6.94 -6.72
CA ALA A 68 4.76 5.49 -6.73
C ALA A 68 5.72 4.84 -7.74
N PHE A 69 6.00 5.50 -8.86
CA PHE A 69 6.82 4.95 -9.94
C PHE A 69 7.81 5.98 -10.51
N ASN A 70 9.11 5.72 -10.34
CA ASN A 70 10.20 6.45 -10.97
C ASN A 70 10.94 5.56 -12.02
N ASN A 71 11.94 6.08 -12.74
CA ASN A 71 12.59 5.39 -13.86
C ASN A 71 13.04 3.95 -13.59
N LYS A 72 13.41 3.63 -12.34
CA LYS A 72 13.89 2.29 -11.95
C LYS A 72 13.34 1.80 -10.61
N THR A 73 12.46 2.57 -9.97
CA THR A 73 12.04 2.32 -8.59
C THR A 73 10.53 2.37 -8.44
N VAL A 74 10.01 1.48 -7.60
CA VAL A 74 8.59 1.40 -7.28
C VAL A 74 8.44 1.52 -5.76
N TRP A 75 7.72 2.54 -5.32
CA TRP A 75 7.47 2.76 -3.89
C TRP A 75 6.32 1.87 -3.43
N ASN A 76 6.47 1.31 -2.25
CA ASN A 76 5.47 0.48 -1.61
C ASN A 76 5.50 0.67 -0.09
N TYR A 77 4.64 -0.05 0.63
CA TYR A 77 4.77 -0.17 2.08
C TYR A 77 5.45 -1.47 2.44
N TYR A 78 6.35 -1.41 3.43
CA TYR A 78 6.97 -2.57 4.05
C TYR A 78 5.97 -3.34 4.93
N ASN A 79 5.02 -4.00 4.27
CA ASN A 79 3.74 -4.40 4.83
C ASN A 79 3.74 -5.75 5.55
N ASN A 80 4.92 -6.32 5.84
CA ASN A 80 5.09 -7.42 6.80
C ASN A 80 4.44 -7.09 8.17
N PHE A 81 4.26 -5.79 8.44
CA PHE A 81 3.32 -5.28 9.42
C PHE A 81 2.36 -4.26 8.78
N GLU A 82 1.06 -4.50 8.92
CA GLU A 82 0.00 -3.55 8.61
C GLU A 82 -1.16 -3.71 9.60
N VAL A 83 -1.86 -2.62 9.90
CA VAL A 83 -3.19 -2.68 10.52
C VAL A 83 -4.16 -1.96 9.58
N SER A 84 -5.23 -2.63 9.20
CA SER A 84 -6.15 -2.13 8.19
C SER A 84 -7.61 -2.25 8.61
N LYS A 85 -8.43 -1.30 8.14
CA LYS A 85 -9.89 -1.37 8.26
C LYS A 85 -10.42 -2.24 7.12
N VAL A 86 -10.88 -3.44 7.44
CA VAL A 86 -11.32 -4.43 6.43
C VAL A 86 -12.45 -3.89 5.55
N GLU A 87 -13.38 -3.11 6.11
CA GLU A 87 -14.49 -2.51 5.36
C GLU A 87 -14.02 -1.55 4.27
N PHE A 88 -12.87 -0.88 4.45
CA PHE A 88 -12.28 -0.02 3.41
C PHE A 88 -11.97 -0.84 2.16
N PHE A 89 -11.26 -1.96 2.29
CA PHE A 89 -10.88 -2.80 1.16
C PHE A 89 -12.04 -3.60 0.53
N ARG A 90 -13.19 -3.65 1.21
CA ARG A 90 -14.43 -4.27 0.70
C ARG A 90 -15.33 -3.30 -0.06
N ARG A 91 -15.00 -2.01 -0.11
CA ARG A 91 -15.77 -1.03 -0.92
C ARG A 91 -15.77 -1.45 -2.39
N LYS A 92 -16.87 -1.17 -3.09
CA LYS A 92 -17.10 -1.65 -4.47
C LYS A 92 -16.05 -1.11 -5.44
N GLU A 93 -15.69 0.16 -5.30
CA GLU A 93 -14.69 0.84 -6.13
C GLU A 93 -13.28 0.28 -5.94
N ILE A 94 -12.94 -0.15 -4.72
CA ILE A 94 -11.64 -0.80 -4.44
C ILE A 94 -11.63 -2.23 -4.96
N ARG A 95 -12.76 -2.95 -4.87
CA ARG A 95 -12.85 -4.28 -5.49
C ARG A 95 -12.73 -4.23 -6.99
N HIS A 96 -13.41 -3.29 -7.63
CA HIS A 96 -13.29 -3.07 -9.06
C HIS A 96 -11.85 -2.74 -9.51
N TRP A 97 -11.12 -1.95 -8.71
CA TRP A 97 -9.69 -1.70 -8.94
C TRP A 97 -8.84 -2.97 -8.86
N ILE A 98 -9.05 -3.78 -7.82
CA ILE A 98 -8.34 -5.05 -7.63
C ILE A 98 -8.65 -6.02 -8.78
N ASP A 99 -9.91 -6.11 -9.21
CA ASP A 99 -10.34 -6.95 -10.33
C ASP A 99 -9.70 -6.49 -11.65
N ALA A 100 -9.59 -5.17 -11.87
CA ALA A 100 -8.90 -4.62 -13.03
C ALA A 100 -7.42 -5.02 -13.05
N ILE A 101 -6.73 -4.97 -11.90
CA ILE A 101 -5.35 -5.47 -11.78
C ILE A 101 -5.25 -6.97 -12.04
N ASP A 102 -6.10 -7.77 -11.41
CA ASP A 102 -6.08 -9.23 -11.53
C ASP A 102 -6.34 -9.69 -12.97
N SER A 103 -7.27 -9.02 -13.69
CA SER A 103 -7.60 -9.33 -15.09
C SER A 103 -6.40 -9.22 -16.06
N THR A 104 -5.38 -8.44 -15.71
CA THR A 104 -4.14 -8.35 -16.51
C THR A 104 -3.27 -9.61 -16.43
N HIS A 105 -3.53 -10.45 -15.43
CA HIS A 105 -2.70 -11.58 -15.01
C HIS A 105 -1.27 -11.17 -14.61
N GLY A 106 -1.03 -9.88 -14.32
CA GLY A 106 0.28 -9.34 -13.97
C GLY A 106 0.83 -9.89 -12.65
N ILE A 107 -0.05 -10.24 -11.70
CA ILE A 107 0.32 -10.93 -10.45
C ILE A 107 1.07 -12.24 -10.77
N PHE A 108 0.56 -13.02 -11.72
CA PHE A 108 1.16 -14.29 -12.13
C PHE A 108 2.35 -14.12 -13.06
N LYS A 109 2.29 -13.15 -13.99
CA LYS A 109 3.32 -12.95 -15.02
C LYS A 109 4.57 -12.22 -14.51
N TYR A 110 4.40 -11.28 -13.59
CA TYR A 110 5.43 -10.33 -13.17
C TYR A 110 5.64 -10.30 -11.65
N ARG A 111 4.98 -11.21 -10.89
CA ARG A 111 5.09 -11.29 -9.44
C ARG A 111 4.77 -9.95 -8.76
N TRP A 112 3.71 -9.28 -9.22
CA TRP A 112 3.24 -8.06 -8.58
C TRP A 112 2.88 -8.33 -7.11
N GLY A 113 3.65 -7.73 -6.21
CA GLY A 113 3.45 -7.85 -4.77
C GLY A 113 2.23 -7.08 -4.29
N ASP A 114 1.64 -7.54 -3.20
CA ASP A 114 0.53 -6.87 -2.56
C ASP A 114 0.95 -5.51 -1.97
N ALA A 115 2.20 -5.35 -1.52
CA ALA A 115 2.75 -4.09 -1.03
C ALA A 115 2.54 -2.90 -1.99
N VAL A 116 2.87 -3.08 -3.27
CA VAL A 116 2.69 -2.06 -4.32
C VAL A 116 1.19 -1.82 -4.55
N LEU A 117 0.39 -2.89 -4.62
CA LEU A 117 -1.05 -2.79 -4.79
C LEU A 117 -1.74 -2.05 -3.63
N ARG A 118 -1.30 -2.28 -2.38
CA ARG A 118 -1.74 -1.54 -1.19
C ARG A 118 -1.43 -0.06 -1.32
N TYR A 119 -0.18 0.26 -1.67
CA TYR A 119 0.28 1.64 -1.84
C TYR A 119 -0.58 2.40 -2.87
N LEU A 120 -0.81 1.81 -4.05
CA LEU A 120 -1.64 2.41 -5.08
C LEU A 120 -3.12 2.50 -4.67
N THR A 121 -3.66 1.47 -4.03
CA THR A 121 -5.06 1.49 -3.55
C THR A 121 -5.28 2.65 -2.58
N LEU A 122 -4.35 2.89 -1.66
CA LEU A 122 -4.42 4.01 -0.72
C LEU A 122 -4.25 5.36 -1.42
N ALA A 123 -3.34 5.45 -2.40
CA ALA A 123 -3.18 6.66 -3.21
C ALA A 123 -4.44 7.03 -3.99
N LEU A 124 -5.16 6.02 -4.49
CA LEU A 124 -6.38 6.19 -5.26
C LEU A 124 -7.60 6.51 -4.39
N PHE A 125 -7.76 5.84 -3.24
CA PHE A 125 -9.06 5.79 -2.55
C PHE A 125 -9.05 6.23 -1.07
N ALA A 126 -7.89 6.44 -0.45
CA ALA A 126 -7.79 6.93 0.93
C ALA A 126 -7.36 8.40 0.97
N GLU A 127 -8.02 9.21 1.78
CA GLU A 127 -7.56 10.57 2.07
C GLU A 127 -6.25 10.52 2.88
N LYS A 128 -5.37 11.52 2.72
CA LYS A 128 -4.07 11.56 3.44
C LYS A 128 -4.20 11.37 4.95
N ARG A 129 -5.26 11.95 5.56
CA ARG A 129 -5.52 11.84 7.01
C ARG A 129 -6.00 10.45 7.46
N GLU A 130 -6.47 9.62 6.53
CA GLU A 130 -6.96 8.26 6.83
C GLU A 130 -5.82 7.23 6.85
N VAL A 131 -4.59 7.62 6.48
CA VAL A 131 -3.39 6.78 6.54
C VAL A 131 -2.49 7.30 7.65
N LEU A 132 -2.23 6.46 8.65
CA LEU A 132 -1.31 6.74 9.74
C LEU A 132 -0.01 5.98 9.50
N HIS A 133 1.14 6.54 9.87
CA HIS A 133 2.43 5.90 9.66
C HIS A 133 3.10 5.59 11.00
N ARG A 134 3.49 4.32 11.20
CA ARG A 134 4.18 3.84 12.41
C ARG A 134 5.36 4.75 12.82
N PRO A 135 6.24 5.22 11.92
CA PRO A 135 7.36 6.10 12.28
C PRO A 135 6.95 7.38 12.99
N ASP A 136 5.79 7.96 12.65
CA ASP A 136 5.29 9.20 13.27
C ASP A 136 5.00 9.03 14.77
N TYR A 137 4.78 7.78 15.20
CA TYR A 137 4.54 7.41 16.59
C TYR A 137 5.77 6.81 17.28
N SER A 138 6.92 6.74 16.59
CA SER A 138 8.18 6.17 17.12
C SER A 138 8.02 4.74 17.68
N LEU A 139 7.10 3.95 17.12
CA LEU A 139 6.77 2.61 17.62
C LEU A 139 7.75 1.55 17.09
N PRO A 140 8.62 0.93 17.92
CA PRO A 140 9.71 0.10 17.41
C PRO A 140 9.21 -1.25 16.85
N TYR A 141 9.64 -1.55 15.63
CA TYR A 141 9.29 -2.74 14.85
C TYR A 141 10.51 -3.23 14.09
N CYS A 142 10.59 -4.53 13.86
CA CYS A 142 11.61 -5.14 13.04
C CYS A 142 11.04 -6.38 12.31
N HIS A 143 11.56 -6.63 11.12
CA HIS A 143 11.32 -7.81 10.30
C HIS A 143 12.69 -8.39 9.94
N LYS A 144 12.83 -9.72 9.94
CA LYS A 144 14.15 -10.40 9.83
C LYS A 144 15.13 -9.90 10.88
N CYS A 145 14.65 -9.86 12.13
CA CYS A 145 15.49 -9.46 13.25
C CYS A 145 16.61 -10.48 13.46
N PRO A 146 17.78 -10.03 13.93
CA PRO A 146 18.76 -10.93 14.52
C PRO A 146 18.14 -11.82 15.62
#